data_AF-A0AAP7IBV8-F1
#
_entry.id   AF-A0AAP7IBV8-F1
#
_cell.length_a   1.000
_cell.length_b   1.000
_cell.length_c   1.000
_cell.angle_alpha   90.00
_cell.angle_beta   90.00
_cell.angle_gamma   90.00
#
_symmetry.space_group_name_H-M   'P 1'
#
loop_
_entity.id
_entity.type
_entity.pdbx_description
1 polymer ?
#
loop_
_entity_poly.entity_id
_entity_poly.type
_entity_poly.pdbx_seq_one_letter_code
_entity_poly.pdbx_strand_id
1 'polypeptide(L)' 'MSLHFMIIFWLSLVFLVCGIALLITYKNKKSQQAKESLLGATFMLIIIGVAGILCSIIFS' A
#
# COMPACT_ATOMS: atom_id res chain seq x y z
N MET A 1 8.70 10.67 -20.85
CA MET A 1 8.38 10.50 -19.41
C MET A 1 9.54 9.79 -18.75
N SER A 2 10.14 10.41 -17.74
CA SER A 2 11.34 9.86 -17.10
C SER A 2 11.04 8.47 -16.52
N LEU A 3 11.87 7.49 -16.88
CA LEU A 3 11.79 6.08 -16.48
C LEU A 3 11.65 5.92 -14.95
N HIS A 4 12.16 6.90 -14.22
CA HIS A 4 12.03 7.06 -12.78
C HIS A 4 10.57 7.14 -12.30
N PHE A 5 9.71 7.89 -13.00
CA PHE A 5 8.29 8.03 -12.65
C PHE A 5 7.50 6.75 -12.87
N MET A 6 7.82 6.03 -13.95
CA MET A 6 7.18 4.78 -14.28
C MET A 6 7.49 3.70 -13.23
N ILE A 7 8.72 3.68 -12.70
CA ILE A 7 9.12 2.79 -11.61
C ILE A 7 8.39 3.12 -10.30
N ILE A 8 8.31 4.39 -9.91
CA ILE A 8 7.62 4.81 -8.68
C ILE A 8 6.12 4.48 -8.77
N PHE A 9 5.51 4.70 -9.93
CA PHE A 9 4.11 4.34 -10.16
C PHE A 9 3.89 2.83 -10.03
N TRP A 10 4.74 2.01 -10.64
CA TRP A 10 4.65 0.55 -10.57
C TRP A 10 4.87 0.03 -9.14
N LEU A 11 5.83 0.59 -8.42
CA LEU A 11 6.13 0.22 -7.04
C LEU A 11 4.97 0.55 -6.11
N SER A 12 4.34 1.72 -6.30
CA SER A 12 3.15 2.11 -5.55
C SER A 12 1.95 1.20 -5.83
N LEU A 13 1.76 0.80 -7.09
CA LEU A 13 0.70 -0.14 -7.48
C LEU A 13 0.85 -1.48 -6.73
N VAL A 14 2.08 -2.01 -6.64
CA VAL A 14 2.37 -3.24 -5.89
C VAL A 14 2.10 -3.05 -4.40
N PHE A 15 2.47 -1.90 -3.82
CA PHE A 15 2.22 -1.59 -2.41
C PHE A 15 0.72 -1.51 -2.08
N LEU A 16 -0.07 -0.95 -3.00
CA LEU A 16 -1.53 -0.89 -2.89
C LEU A 16 -2.16 -2.29 -2.92
N VAL A 17 -1.73 -3.13 -3.86
CA VAL A 17 -2.20 -4.53 -3.97
C VAL A 17 -1.85 -5.33 -2.71
N CYS A 18 -0.63 -5.16 -2.18
CA CYS A 18 -0.23 -5.77 -0.90
C CYS A 18 -1.11 -5.31 0.27
N GLY A 19 -1.42 -4.02 0.36
CA GLY A 19 -2.34 -3.48 1.38
C GLY A 19 -3.73 -4.13 1.31
N ILE A 20 -4.29 -4.29 0.11
CA ILE A 20 -5.60 -4.92 -0.09
C ILE A 20 -5.54 -6.42 0.24
N ALA A 21 -4.49 -7.13 -0.18
CA ALA A 21 -4.30 -8.55 0.13
C ALA A 21 -4.18 -8.80 1.65
N LEU A 22 -3.50 -7.90 2.37
CA LEU A 22 -3.42 -7.91 3.83
C LEU A 22 -4.80 -7.71 4.47
N LEU A 23 -5.60 -6.78 3.94
CA LEU A 23 -6.96 -6.48 4.41
C LEU A 23 -7.92 -7.67 4.20
N ILE A 24 -7.81 -8.38 3.07
CA ILE A 24 -8.61 -9.58 2.80
C ILE A 24 -8.22 -10.70 3.77
N THR A 25 -6.92 -10.91 3.98
CA THR A 25 -6.40 -11.89 4.95
C THR A 25 -6.84 -11.55 6.38
N TYR A 26 -6.84 -10.26 6.73
CA TYR A 26 -7.36 -9.74 8.00
C TYR A 26 -8.84 -10.09 8.20
N LYS A 27 -9.68 -9.88 7.17
CA LYS A 27 -11.12 -10.14 7.26
C LYS A 27 -11.43 -11.63 7.51
N ASN A 28 -10.56 -12.52 7.03
CA ASN A 28 -10.69 -13.97 7.23
C ASN A 28 -10.09 -14.48 8.55
N LYS A 29 -9.25 -13.70 9.26
CA LYS A 29 -8.58 -14.15 10.49
C LYS A 29 -9.39 -13.78 11.74
N LYS A 30 -9.82 -14.79 12.51
CA LYS A 30 -10.67 -14.64 13.72
C LYS A 30 -9.94 -14.04 14.93
N SER A 31 -8.60 -14.05 14.96
CA SER A 31 -7.79 -13.68 16.12
C SER A 31 -7.67 -12.16 16.30
N GLN A 32 -8.26 -11.61 17.37
CA GLN A 32 -8.32 -10.17 17.66
C GLN A 32 -6.96 -9.50 17.91
N GLN A 33 -5.97 -10.23 18.44
CA GLN A 33 -4.66 -9.66 18.75
C GLN A 33 -3.82 -9.38 17.50
N ALA A 34 -4.00 -10.17 16.44
CA ALA A 34 -3.40 -9.89 15.14
C ALA A 34 -4.11 -8.73 14.42
N LYS A 35 -5.30 -8.31 14.88
CA LYS A 35 -6.10 -7.31 14.19
C LYS A 35 -5.49 -5.91 14.34
N GLU A 36 -5.18 -5.47 15.55
CA GLU A 36 -4.63 -4.12 15.76
C GLU A 36 -3.27 -3.92 15.08
N SER A 37 -2.37 -4.90 15.18
CA SER A 37 -1.05 -4.84 14.55
C SER A 37 -1.13 -4.86 13.01
N LEU A 38 -2.03 -5.68 12.45
CA LEU A 38 -2.18 -5.81 11.00
C LEU A 38 -2.96 -4.64 10.39
N LEU A 39 -3.86 -4.00 11.16
CA LEU A 39 -4.52 -2.76 10.78
C LEU A 39 -3.49 -1.63 10.64
N GLY A 40 -2.55 -1.53 11.59
CA GLY A 40 -1.42 -0.59 11.51
C GLY A 40 -0.53 -0.83 10.29
N ALA A 41 -0.21 -2.09 9.98
CA ALA A 41 0.57 -2.45 8.80
C ALA A 41 -0.17 -2.11 7.49
N THR A 42 -1.48 -2.36 7.43
CA THR A 42 -2.32 -1.98 6.28
C THR A 42 -2.35 -0.47 6.09
N PHE A 43 -2.46 0.30 7.17
CA PHE A 43 -2.46 1.76 7.12
C PHE A 43 -1.11 2.32 6.63
N MET A 44 0.00 1.76 7.10
CA MET A 44 1.35 2.09 6.62
C MET A 44 1.53 1.76 5.13
N LEU A 45 1.05 0.61 4.66
CA LEU A 45 1.07 0.21 3.24
C LEU A 45 0.25 1.18 2.37
N ILE A 46 -0.95 1.57 2.82
CA ILE A 46 -1.79 2.51 2.07
C ILE A 46 -1.15 3.91 2.03
N ILE A 47 -0.57 4.39 3.13
CA ILE A 47 0.13 5.70 3.16
C ILE A 47 1.30 5.70 2.19
N ILE A 48 2.14 4.66 2.19
CA ILE A 48 3.28 4.56 1.26
C ILE A 48 2.79 4.49 -0.19
N GLY A 49 1.74 3.73 -0.46
CA GLY A 49 1.11 3.69 -1.79
C GLY A 49 0.63 5.07 -2.23
N VAL A 50 -0.23 5.72 -1.44
CA VAL A 50 -0.76 7.05 -1.74
C VAL A 50 0.34 8.10 -1.90
N ALA A 51 1.33 8.11 -1.01
CA ALA A 51 2.48 9.02 -1.12
C ALA A 51 3.28 8.78 -2.41
N GLY A 52 3.47 7.52 -2.81
CA GLY A 52 4.11 7.16 -4.08
C GLY A 52 3.32 7.64 -5.30
N ILE A 53 1.99 7.55 -5.27
CA ILE A 53 1.12 8.06 -6.35
C ILE A 53 1.17 9.59 -6.38
N LEU A 54 1.09 10.27 -5.23
CA LEU A 54 1.19 11.74 -5.15
C LEU A 54 2.53 12.23 -5.69
N CYS A 55 3.64 11.63 -5.26
CA CYS A 55 4.97 11.94 -5.79
C CYS A 55 5.05 11.66 -7.29
N SER A 56 4.39 10.61 -7.78
CA SER A 56 4.35 10.32 -9.21
C SER A 56 3.57 11.41 -9.97
N ILE A 57 2.41 11.84 -9.48
CA ILE A 57 1.56 12.86 -10.13
C ILE A 57 2.15 14.27 -10.08
N ILE A 58 2.69 14.70 -8.93
CA ILE A 58 3.23 16.06 -8.73
C ILE A 58 4.45 16.33 -9.60
N PHE A 59 5.17 15.27 -9.94
CA PHE A 59 6.53 15.32 -10.43
C PHE A 59 6.63 14.66 -11.82
N SER A 60 5.49 14.15 -12.36
CA SER A 60 5.27 13.68 -13.74
C SER A 60 5.09 14.81 -14.74
#